data_AF-A0AAN4ZDN6-F1
#
_entry.id   AF-A0AAN4ZDN6-F1
#
_cell.length_a   1.000
_cell.length_b   1.000
_cell.length_c   1.000
_cell.angle_alpha   90.00
_cell.angle_beta   90.00
_cell.angle_gamma   90.00
#
_symmetry.space_group_name_H-M   'P 1'
#
loop_
_entity.id
_entity.type
_entity.pdbx_description
1 polymer ?
#
loop_
_entity_poly.entity_id
_entity_poly.type
_entity_poly.pdbx_seq_one_letter_code
_entity_poly.pdbx_strand_id
1 'polypeptide(L)'
;MKLLLVVLFVSCHSLPHKTLRNFVSRSSIREELERLSDQVNQDYANNEIQFDTSNQPPFEDDSHMRIPELNRKYSDLLFEGDIRVSPAHLRRLLRSKRSSRQAIRGWSNKWPAGIVPYSFHPSINSYKKKAIEESISFWQRETCIDFRLRTNQEIYLHFVG
;
A
#
# COMPACT_ATOMS: atom_id res chain seq x y z
N MET A 1 20.34 -44.50 12.53
CA MET A 1 18.94 -44.97 12.45
C MET A 1 18.13 -43.86 11.81
N LYS A 2 17.67 -44.08 10.58
CA LYS A 2 16.91 -43.13 9.76
C LYS A 2 15.45 -43.11 10.20
N LEU A 3 14.83 -41.94 10.32
CA LEU A 3 13.43 -41.79 9.95
C LEU A 3 13.30 -40.51 9.11
N LEU A 4 13.31 -40.72 7.79
CA LEU A 4 12.74 -39.81 6.80
C LEU A 4 11.23 -39.75 7.06
N LEU A 5 10.66 -38.55 7.12
CA LEU A 5 9.24 -38.36 6.81
C LEU A 5 9.17 -37.54 5.52
N VAL A 6 9.16 -38.27 4.41
CA VAL A 6 8.72 -37.79 3.10
C VAL A 6 7.22 -38.03 3.06
N VAL A 7 6.44 -36.96 2.95
CA VAL A 7 5.11 -37.06 2.35
C VAL A 7 5.05 -36.11 1.18
N LEU A 8 4.74 -36.73 0.05
CA LEU A 8 4.73 -36.23 -1.31
C LEU A 8 3.77 -35.06 -1.52
N PHE A 9 4.24 -34.15 -2.36
CA PHE A 9 3.51 -33.26 -3.27
C PHE A 9 2.01 -33.53 -3.43
N VAL A 10 1.20 -32.54 -3.01
CA VAL A 10 0.03 -32.15 -3.80
C VAL A 10 0.43 -30.90 -4.57
N SER A 11 0.74 -31.08 -5.85
CA SER A 11 0.77 -30.00 -6.83
C SER A 11 -0.63 -29.41 -6.92
N CYS A 12 -0.92 -28.37 -6.14
CA CYS A 12 -2.10 -27.56 -6.39
C CYS A 12 -1.81 -26.74 -7.66
N HIS A 13 -2.31 -27.27 -8.78
CA HIS A 13 -2.47 -26.56 -10.04
C HIS A 13 -3.01 -25.16 -9.78
N SER A 14 -2.42 -24.16 -10.46
CA SER A 14 -3.03 -22.88 -10.83
C SER A 14 -4.21 -22.49 -9.92
N LEU A 15 -3.91 -21.82 -8.80
CA LEU A 15 -4.94 -21.02 -8.15
C LEU A 15 -5.55 -20.14 -9.24
N PRO A 16 -6.85 -20.29 -9.56
CA PRO A 16 -7.45 -19.45 -10.58
C PRO A 16 -7.19 -18.03 -10.13
N HIS A 17 -6.68 -17.21 -11.04
CA HIS A 17 -6.49 -15.78 -10.84
C HIS A 17 -7.85 -15.21 -10.45
N LYS A 18 -8.17 -15.23 -9.15
CA LYS A 18 -9.42 -14.72 -8.58
C LYS A 18 -9.35 -13.24 -8.83
N THR A 19 -9.93 -12.83 -9.96
CA THR A 19 -10.09 -11.44 -10.31
C THR A 19 -10.76 -10.77 -9.13
N LEU A 20 -10.30 -9.57 -8.77
CA LEU A 20 -10.80 -8.72 -7.68
C LEU A 20 -12.32 -8.41 -7.74
N ARG A 21 -13.04 -8.98 -8.71
CA ARG A 21 -14.45 -8.73 -9.04
C ARG A 21 -15.45 -9.51 -8.18
N ASN A 22 -15.04 -10.55 -7.45
CA ASN A 22 -15.99 -11.60 -7.05
C ASN A 22 -16.44 -11.66 -5.58
N PHE A 23 -16.18 -10.67 -4.70
CA PHE A 23 -16.58 -10.86 -3.28
C PHE A 23 -17.27 -9.72 -2.52
N VAL A 24 -17.56 -8.57 -3.13
CA VAL A 24 -18.44 -7.55 -2.51
C VAL A 24 -19.10 -6.73 -3.64
N SER A 25 -20.38 -6.37 -3.52
CA SER A 25 -21.01 -5.44 -4.48
C SER A 25 -20.24 -4.11 -4.48
N ARG A 26 -19.84 -3.64 -5.66
CA ARG A 26 -19.09 -2.39 -5.84
C ARG A 26 -19.79 -1.19 -5.17
N SER A 27 -21.12 -1.18 -5.16
CA SER A 27 -21.91 -0.13 -4.52
C SER A 27 -21.63 -0.02 -3.02
N SER A 28 -21.56 -1.16 -2.32
CA SER A 28 -21.36 -1.19 -0.86
C SER A 28 -19.96 -0.74 -0.45
N ILE A 29 -18.92 -1.07 -1.22
CA ILE A 29 -17.55 -0.58 -0.92
C ILE A 29 -17.45 0.91 -1.16
N ARG A 30 -18.04 1.40 -2.25
CA ARG A 30 -18.01 2.83 -2.59
C ARG A 30 -18.65 3.68 -1.49
N GLU A 31 -19.83 3.29 -1.01
CA GLU A 31 -20.50 3.98 0.10
C GLU A 31 -19.65 3.97 1.38
N GLU A 32 -18.97 2.86 1.69
CA GLU A 32 -18.05 2.78 2.83
C GLU A 32 -16.83 3.69 2.66
N LEU A 33 -16.29 3.83 1.43
CA LEU A 33 -15.17 4.72 1.11
C LEU A 33 -15.57 6.20 1.18
N GLU A 34 -16.74 6.56 0.64
CA GLU A 34 -17.29 7.92 0.72
C GLU A 34 -17.48 8.34 2.18
N ARG A 35 -18.08 7.49 3.02
CA ARG A 35 -18.21 7.73 4.47
C ARG A 35 -16.87 7.96 5.17
N LEU A 36 -15.85 7.19 4.79
CA LEU A 36 -14.51 7.36 5.36
C LEU A 36 -13.91 8.71 4.94
N SER A 37 -14.11 9.13 3.70
CA SER A 37 -13.64 10.43 3.20
C SER A 37 -14.31 11.60 3.94
N ASP A 38 -15.62 11.53 4.16
CA ASP A 38 -16.35 12.55 4.92
C ASP A 38 -15.83 12.68 6.36
N GLN A 39 -15.58 11.56 7.03
CA GLN A 39 -15.05 11.56 8.39
C GLN A 39 -13.65 12.18 8.46
N VAL A 40 -12.78 11.86 7.50
CA VAL A 40 -11.44 12.46 7.40
C VAL A 40 -11.55 13.97 7.14
N ASN A 41 -12.36 14.40 6.18
CA ASN A 41 -12.55 15.82 5.88
C ASN A 41 -13.05 16.60 7.09
N GLN A 42 -13.97 16.04 7.88
CA GLN A 42 -14.44 16.64 9.13
C GLN A 42 -13.34 16.74 10.18
N ASP A 43 -12.52 15.71 10.35
CA ASP A 43 -11.39 15.70 11.31
C ASP A 43 -10.33 16.77 10.95
N TYR A 44 -10.17 17.10 9.66
CA TYR A 44 -9.19 18.06 9.18
C TYR A 44 -9.72 19.47 8.94
N ALA A 45 -11.04 19.70 8.96
CA ALA A 45 -11.65 21.00 8.66
C ALA A 45 -11.13 22.15 9.54
N ASN A 46 -10.60 21.86 10.73
CA ASN A 46 -10.10 22.84 11.69
C ASN A 46 -8.58 22.80 11.92
N ASN A 47 -7.83 21.97 11.17
CA ASN A 47 -6.38 21.82 11.33
C ASN A 47 -5.64 22.50 10.17
N GLU A 48 -4.90 23.57 10.44
CA GLU A 48 -3.91 24.09 9.48
C GLU A 48 -2.74 23.10 9.38
N ILE A 49 -2.68 22.34 8.28
CA ILE A 49 -1.53 21.47 8.00
C ILE A 49 -0.42 22.35 7.43
N GLN A 50 0.56 22.73 8.26
CA GLN A 50 1.77 23.37 7.78
C GLN A 50 2.71 22.30 7.20
N PHE A 51 2.81 22.26 5.87
CA PHE A 51 3.89 21.54 5.20
C PHE A 51 5.10 22.45 5.10
N ASP A 52 6.24 22.00 5.63
CA ASP A 52 7.51 22.66 5.39
C ASP A 52 7.94 22.39 3.94
N THR A 53 7.65 23.34 3.07
CA THR A 53 8.02 23.29 1.64
C THR A 53 9.43 23.81 1.40
N SER A 54 10.16 24.29 2.43
CA SER A 54 11.45 24.96 2.23
C SER A 54 12.56 24.04 1.73
N ASN A 55 12.37 22.71 1.85
CA ASN A 55 13.32 21.68 1.43
C ASN A 55 12.83 20.83 0.25
N GLN A 56 11.73 21.20 -0.43
CA GLN A 56 11.40 20.51 -1.67
C GLN A 56 12.42 20.88 -2.74
N PRO A 57 13.16 19.90 -3.31
CA PRO A 57 13.94 20.16 -4.50
C PRO A 57 13.00 20.73 -5.58
N PRO A 58 13.43 21.72 -6.38
CA PRO A 58 12.59 22.31 -7.41
C PRO A 58 12.22 21.20 -8.39
N PHE A 59 10.99 20.73 -8.26
CA PHE A 59 10.41 19.79 -9.20
C PHE A 59 9.85 20.63 -10.34
N GLU A 60 10.58 20.69 -11.45
CA GLU A 60 10.12 21.37 -12.67
C GLU A 60 8.86 20.67 -13.17
N ASP A 61 7.70 21.25 -12.81
CA ASP A 61 6.38 20.76 -13.17
C ASP A 61 6.00 21.30 -14.55
N ASP A 62 6.27 20.54 -15.61
CA ASP A 62 5.82 20.91 -16.97
C ASP A 62 4.69 20.00 -17.50
N SER A 63 4.10 19.13 -16.66
CA SER A 63 3.07 18.17 -17.12
C SER A 63 2.38 17.33 -16.00
N HIS A 64 2.39 17.71 -14.71
CA HIS A 64 2.17 16.69 -13.67
C HIS A 64 0.70 16.52 -13.27
N MET A 65 0.01 15.64 -14.00
CA MET A 65 -1.21 14.99 -13.52
C MET A 65 -0.93 14.36 -12.14
N ARG A 66 -1.72 14.71 -11.13
CA ARG A 66 -1.60 14.18 -9.77
C ARG A 66 -1.96 12.69 -9.75
N ILE A 67 -1.45 11.97 -8.75
CA ILE A 67 -1.73 10.52 -8.58
C ILE A 67 -3.24 10.21 -8.59
N PRO A 68 -4.12 10.97 -7.88
CA PRO A 68 -5.55 10.70 -7.92
C PRO A 68 -6.18 10.87 -9.31
N GLU A 69 -5.65 11.80 -10.11
CA GLU A 69 -6.12 12.05 -11.47
C GLU A 69 -5.70 10.90 -12.41
N LEU A 70 -4.47 10.41 -12.29
CA LEU A 70 -4.00 9.20 -12.99
C LEU A 70 -4.86 7.97 -12.65
N ASN A 71 -5.30 7.88 -11.39
CA ASN A 71 -6.07 6.76 -10.87
C ASN A 71 -7.59 6.94 -10.99
N ARG A 72 -8.09 7.98 -11.67
CA ARG A 72 -9.53 8.32 -11.72
C ARG A 72 -10.44 7.14 -12.11
N LYS A 73 -9.99 6.26 -13.01
CA LYS A 73 -10.73 5.06 -13.44
C LYS A 73 -11.00 4.06 -12.29
N TYR A 74 -10.21 4.12 -11.23
CA TYR A 74 -10.28 3.24 -10.07
C TYR A 74 -10.82 3.93 -8.81
N SER A 75 -11.43 5.12 -8.96
CA SER A 75 -11.95 5.90 -7.82
C SER A 75 -12.93 5.14 -6.93
N ASP A 76 -13.68 4.18 -7.48
CA ASP A 76 -14.63 3.35 -6.71
C ASP A 76 -13.93 2.29 -5.83
N LEU A 77 -12.61 2.10 -6.00
CA LEU A 77 -11.83 1.04 -5.35
C LEU A 77 -10.68 1.58 -4.48
N LEU A 78 -10.34 2.85 -4.63
CA LEU A 78 -9.21 3.50 -3.99
C LEU A 78 -9.70 4.59 -3.05
N PHE A 79 -9.29 4.50 -1.79
CA PHE A 79 -9.42 5.57 -0.83
C PHE A 79 -8.40 6.66 -1.13
N GLU A 80 -8.80 7.94 -1.06
CA GLU A 80 -7.96 9.11 -1.39
C GLU A 80 -7.31 9.10 -2.79
N GLY A 81 -7.74 8.19 -3.67
CA GLY A 81 -7.26 8.06 -5.04
C GLY A 81 -6.04 7.14 -5.22
N ASP A 82 -5.40 6.66 -4.16
CA ASP A 82 -4.18 5.83 -4.26
C ASP A 82 -4.04 4.73 -3.19
N ILE A 83 -4.91 4.71 -2.17
CA ILE A 83 -4.85 3.71 -1.09
C ILE A 83 -5.88 2.61 -1.35
N ARG A 84 -5.40 1.37 -1.48
CA ARG A 84 -6.28 0.19 -1.49
C ARG A 84 -6.57 -0.30 -0.07
N VAL A 85 -7.80 -0.11 0.39
CA VAL A 85 -8.25 -0.59 1.72
C VAL A 85 -9.00 -1.91 1.57
N SER A 86 -8.67 -2.92 2.38
CA SER A 86 -9.45 -4.16 2.39
C SER A 86 -10.82 -3.92 3.06
N PRO A 87 -11.91 -4.59 2.65
CA PRO A 87 -13.23 -4.36 3.25
C PRO A 87 -13.25 -4.55 4.78
N ALA A 88 -12.51 -5.54 5.29
CA ALA A 88 -12.39 -5.75 6.74
C ALA A 88 -11.67 -4.58 7.45
N HIS A 89 -10.65 -4.00 6.81
CA HIS A 89 -9.94 -2.84 7.34
C HIS A 89 -10.80 -1.58 7.25
N LEU A 90 -11.51 -1.38 6.14
CA LEU A 90 -12.42 -0.26 5.93
C LEU A 90 -13.50 -0.21 7.01
N ARG A 91 -14.17 -1.35 7.27
CA ARG A 91 -15.14 -1.49 8.36
C ARG A 91 -14.53 -1.21 9.74
N ARG A 92 -13.25 -1.56 9.96
CA ARG A 92 -12.55 -1.25 11.20
C ARG A 92 -12.28 0.25 11.35
N LEU A 93 -11.91 0.94 10.28
CA LEU A 93 -11.70 2.39 10.26
C LEU A 93 -13.01 3.12 10.57
N LEU A 94 -14.10 2.75 9.89
CA LEU A 94 -15.44 3.34 10.11
C LEU A 94 -15.98 3.15 11.54
N ARG A 95 -15.56 2.11 12.25
CA ARG A 95 -15.96 1.87 13.66
C ARG A 95 -15.09 2.60 14.67
N SER A 96 -13.92 3.09 14.26
CA SER A 96 -12.98 3.78 15.14
C SER A 96 -13.44 5.22 15.38
N LYS A 97 -13.86 5.54 16.60
CA LYS A 97 -14.24 6.91 17.03
C LYS A 97 -13.05 7.86 17.29
N ARG A 98 -11.83 7.54 16.86
CA ARG A 98 -10.63 8.36 17.16
C ARG A 98 -10.24 9.25 15.99
N SER A 99 -10.28 10.56 16.24
CA SER A 99 -10.43 11.66 15.26
C SER A 99 -9.17 12.49 14.97
N SER A 100 -7.98 11.90 14.82
CA SER A 100 -6.79 12.76 14.64
C SER A 100 -5.56 12.09 14.00
N ARG A 101 -5.54 10.76 13.82
CA ARG A 101 -4.29 10.08 13.43
C ARG A 101 -4.53 9.07 12.32
N GLN A 102 -4.01 9.38 11.12
CA GLN A 102 -4.00 8.48 9.96
C GLN A 102 -3.05 7.27 10.12
N ALA A 103 -2.10 7.35 11.05
CA ALA A 103 -1.20 6.25 11.31
C ALA A 103 -1.94 5.08 11.98
N ILE A 104 -1.96 3.93 11.29
CA ILE A 104 -2.48 2.68 11.86
C ILE A 104 -1.69 2.35 13.13
N ARG A 105 -2.39 2.33 14.26
CA ARG A 105 -1.83 1.94 15.55
C ARG A 105 -1.90 0.41 15.69
N GLY A 106 -0.79 -0.20 16.07
CA GLY A 106 -0.70 -1.63 16.35
C GLY A 106 0.48 -2.27 15.66
N TRP A 107 1.30 -2.98 16.44
CA TRP A 107 2.49 -3.68 15.97
C TRP A 107 2.18 -4.70 14.85
N SER A 108 0.98 -5.29 14.87
CA SER A 108 0.54 -6.26 13.87
C SER A 108 0.35 -5.69 12.45
N ASN A 109 0.29 -4.36 12.30
CA ASN A 109 0.17 -3.72 10.98
C ASN A 109 1.49 -3.08 10.51
N LYS A 110 2.58 -3.29 11.26
CA LYS A 110 3.92 -2.80 10.92
C LYS A 110 4.77 -3.94 10.38
N TRP A 111 5.74 -3.58 9.56
CA TRP A 111 6.81 -4.49 9.18
C TRP A 111 7.62 -4.89 10.42
N PRO A 112 7.73 -6.20 10.73
CA PRO A 112 8.47 -6.67 11.89
C PRO A 112 9.93 -6.18 11.85
N ALA A 113 10.40 -5.64 12.98
CA ALA A 113 11.74 -5.06 13.12
C ALA A 113 12.09 -3.95 12.10
N GLY A 114 11.11 -3.36 11.41
CA GLY A 114 11.36 -2.36 10.37
C GLY A 114 11.92 -2.94 9.07
N ILE A 115 11.96 -4.28 8.94
CA ILE A 115 12.49 -4.95 7.74
C ILE A 115 11.38 -5.11 6.71
N VAL A 116 11.60 -4.58 5.51
CA VAL A 116 10.65 -4.60 4.40
C VAL A 116 11.23 -5.43 3.25
N PRO A 117 10.91 -6.73 3.16
CA PRO A 117 11.28 -7.53 2.00
C PRO A 117 10.59 -6.99 0.74
N TYR A 118 11.30 -6.89 -0.38
CA TYR A 118 10.73 -6.45 -1.64
C TYR A 118 11.25 -7.22 -2.86
N SER A 119 10.48 -7.24 -3.95
CA SER A 119 10.95 -7.73 -5.24
C SER A 119 10.33 -6.98 -6.41
N PHE A 120 10.94 -7.13 -7.57
CA PHE A 120 10.46 -6.55 -8.83
C PHE A 120 9.80 -7.61 -9.69
N HIS A 121 8.64 -7.28 -10.25
CA HIS A 121 8.05 -8.02 -11.35
C HIS A 121 8.82 -7.74 -12.65
N PRO A 122 8.95 -8.70 -13.58
CA PRO A 122 9.61 -8.49 -14.87
C PRO A 122 9.03 -7.37 -15.74
N SER A 123 7.82 -6.88 -15.45
CA SER A 123 7.22 -5.74 -16.18
C SER A 123 7.83 -4.38 -15.83
N ILE A 124 8.60 -4.30 -14.74
CA ILE A 124 9.33 -3.09 -14.37
C ILE A 124 10.55 -2.93 -15.28
N ASN A 125 10.57 -1.85 -16.06
CA ASN A 125 11.75 -1.49 -16.86
C ASN A 125 12.88 -0.90 -16.00
N SER A 126 14.08 -0.77 -16.59
CA SER A 126 15.28 -0.28 -15.89
C SER A 126 15.12 1.14 -15.32
N TYR A 127 14.42 2.02 -16.04
CA TYR A 127 14.17 3.39 -15.58
C TYR A 127 13.31 3.43 -14.32
N LYS A 128 12.16 2.74 -14.32
CA LYS A 128 11.27 2.62 -13.15
C LYS A 128 11.99 1.94 -11.98
N LYS A 129 12.77 0.88 -12.26
CA LYS A 129 13.56 0.17 -11.25
C LYS A 129 14.53 1.12 -10.54
N LYS A 130 15.28 1.91 -11.31
CA LYS A 130 16.24 2.89 -10.77
C LYS A 130 15.55 3.91 -9.86
N ALA A 131 14.42 4.48 -10.29
CA ALA A 131 13.66 5.43 -9.47
C ALA A 131 13.16 4.82 -8.14
N ILE A 132 12.73 3.55 -8.17
CA ILE A 132 12.34 2.82 -6.96
C ILE A 132 13.54 2.60 -6.03
N GLU A 133 14.69 2.19 -6.58
CA GLU A 133 15.93 1.96 -5.81
C GLU A 133 16.47 3.26 -5.18
N GLU A 134 16.38 4.39 -5.88
CA GLU A 134 16.71 5.72 -5.34
C GLU A 134 15.77 6.12 -4.20
N SER A 135 14.47 5.86 -4.36
CA SER A 135 13.46 6.10 -3.32
C SER A 135 13.69 5.25 -2.07
N ILE A 136 14.02 3.97 -2.25
CA ILE A 136 14.40 3.06 -1.16
C ILE A 136 15.65 3.58 -0.44
N SER A 137 16.66 4.01 -1.19
CA SER A 137 17.91 4.54 -0.65
C SER A 137 17.70 5.80 0.20
N PHE A 138 16.77 6.67 -0.23
CA PHE A 138 16.35 7.82 0.57
C PHE A 138 15.79 7.37 1.93
N TRP A 139 14.78 6.48 1.94
CA TRP A 139 14.14 6.05 3.18
C TRP A 139 15.09 5.35 4.16
N GLN A 140 16.00 4.51 3.65
CA GLN A 140 16.99 3.84 4.51
C GLN A 140 18.02 4.80 5.11
N ARG A 141 18.29 5.92 4.45
CA ARG A 141 19.21 6.95 4.96
C ARG A 141 18.54 7.81 6.03
N GLU A 142 17.28 8.17 5.82
CA GLU A 142 16.55 9.09 6.69
C GLU A 142 15.81 8.40 7.85
N THR A 143 15.69 7.07 7.83
CA THR A 143 14.90 6.32 8.83
C THR A 143 15.55 4.99 9.21
N CYS A 144 14.99 4.31 10.21
CA CYS A 144 15.40 2.96 10.59
C CYS A 144 14.72 1.84 9.78
N ILE A 145 14.04 2.16 8.67
CA ILE A 145 13.44 1.16 7.80
C ILE A 145 14.53 0.51 6.97
N ASP A 146 14.50 -0.82 6.86
CA ASP A 146 15.51 -1.62 6.16
C ASP A 146 14.86 -2.43 5.03
N PHE A 147 15.02 -1.98 3.77
CA PHE A 147 14.50 -2.70 2.62
C PHE A 147 15.49 -3.75 2.16
N ARG A 148 15.00 -4.99 1.98
CA ARG A 148 15.84 -6.10 1.53
C ARG A 148 15.24 -6.81 0.34
N LEU A 149 16.07 -7.21 -0.62
CA LEU A 149 15.62 -8.09 -1.69
C LEU A 149 15.05 -9.36 -1.07
N ARG A 150 13.84 -9.72 -1.51
CA ARG A 150 13.14 -10.91 -1.07
C ARG A 150 13.94 -12.15 -1.44
N THR A 151 14.02 -13.07 -0.48
CA THR A 151 14.52 -14.44 -0.68
C THR A 151 13.35 -15.42 -0.61
N ASN A 152 12.80 -15.61 0.59
CA ASN A 152 11.79 -16.63 0.92
C ASN A 152 10.66 -16.10 1.81
N GLN A 153 10.64 -14.80 2.13
CA GLN A 153 9.63 -14.20 3.00
C GLN A 153 8.27 -14.25 2.33
N GLU A 154 7.22 -14.76 3.00
CA GLU A 154 5.87 -14.85 2.42
C GLU A 154 5.21 -13.48 2.20
N ILE A 155 5.43 -12.55 3.14
CA ILE A 155 4.89 -11.18 3.12
C ILE A 155 6.00 -10.22 2.71
N TYR A 156 5.75 -9.43 1.65
CA TYR A 156 6.74 -8.58 0.98
C TYR A 156 6.05 -7.56 0.08
N LEU A 157 6.77 -6.51 -0.31
CA LEU A 157 6.35 -5.58 -1.36
C LEU A 157 6.73 -6.15 -2.74
N HIS A 158 5.77 -6.18 -3.66
CA HIS A 158 6.01 -6.60 -5.04
C HIS A 158 5.73 -5.43 -5.98
N PHE A 159 6.79 -4.83 -6.53
CA PHE A 159 6.68 -3.72 -7.47
C PHE A 159 6.33 -4.23 -8.86
N VAL A 160 5.25 -3.71 -9.44
CA VAL A 160 4.74 -4.08 -10.78
C VAL A 160 4.66 -2.83 -11.65
N GLY A 161 5.07 -2.95 -12.91
CA GLY A 161 5.26 -1.83 -13.84
C GLY A 161 4.40 -1.91 -15.09
#